data_AF-A0A7W0WT74-F1
#
_entry.id   AF-A0A7W0WT74-F1
#
_cell.length_a   1.000
_cell.length_b   1.000
_cell.length_c   1.000
_cell.angle_alpha   90.00
_cell.angle_beta   90.00
_cell.angle_gamma   90.00
#
_symmetry.space_group_name_H-M   'P 1'
#
loop_
_entity.id
_entity.type
_entity.pdbx_description
1 polymer ?
#
loop_
_entity_poly.entity_id
_entity_poly.type
_entity_poly.pdbx_seq_one_letter_code
_entity_poly.pdbx_strand_id
1 'polypeptide(L)'
;MGRTALYRDVEPWMPPRAEVQIDADMLWLRTPDGRIRRHALHGCEPFVVDGCYVTRDTRRFVRMLVLDNETVIITPPDRGAVAPIVVPVPEAPTSAWIIEAYAWDVLADWVCSGGRLGACSIEDLARLATISSASFASLIGEVAAQLALELAWATRGPLRGGADLESALQPFADAARTSHRAAEALISA
;
A
#
# COMPACT_ATOMS: atom_id res chain seq x y z
N MET A 1 39.47 32.92 14.61
CA MET A 1 39.05 32.23 13.37
C MET A 1 38.14 31.08 13.77
N GLY A 2 36.83 31.28 13.68
CA GLY A 2 35.82 30.32 14.13
C GLY A 2 35.65 29.17 13.14
N ARG A 3 35.62 27.94 13.66
CA ARG A 3 35.37 26.71 12.91
C ARG A 3 34.03 26.81 12.18
N THR A 4 34.06 26.79 10.85
CA THR A 4 32.86 26.66 10.03
C THR A 4 32.26 25.28 10.30
N ALA A 5 31.00 25.23 10.74
CA ALA A 5 30.29 23.96 10.90
C ALA A 5 30.23 23.24 9.54
N LEU A 6 30.83 22.05 9.46
CA LEU A 6 30.85 21.22 8.25
C LEU A 6 29.51 20.53 7.96
N TYR A 7 28.55 20.63 8.88
CA TYR A 7 27.19 20.16 8.69
C TYR A 7 26.32 21.38 8.42
N ARG A 8 25.98 21.60 7.14
CA ARG A 8 24.71 22.26 6.85
C ARG A 8 23.65 21.25 7.25
N ASP A 9 22.74 21.65 8.14
CA ASP A 9 21.45 21.00 8.26
C ASP A 9 20.75 21.16 6.91
N VAL A 10 21.00 20.22 5.99
CA VAL A 10 20.22 20.10 4.77
C VAL A 10 18.85 19.72 5.27
N GLU A 11 17.85 20.57 4.99
CA GLU A 11 16.45 20.21 5.23
C GLU A 11 16.22 18.76 4.76
N PRO A 12 15.51 17.92 5.54
CA PRO A 12 15.27 16.55 5.14
C PRO A 12 14.69 16.55 3.73
N TRP A 13 15.44 15.99 2.77
CA TRP A 13 14.94 15.85 1.41
C TRP A 13 13.73 14.91 1.46
N MET A 14 12.55 15.46 1.17
CA MET A 14 11.27 14.74 1.17
C MET A 14 10.71 14.75 -0.25
N PRO A 15 10.88 13.66 -1.02
CA PRO A 15 10.34 13.60 -2.36
C PRO A 15 8.80 13.63 -2.31
N PRO A 16 8.14 14.23 -3.33
CA PRO A 16 6.69 14.28 -3.40
C PRO A 16 6.12 12.86 -3.48
N ARG A 17 5.12 12.58 -2.65
CA ARG A 17 4.46 11.28 -2.56
C ARG A 17 3.14 11.34 -3.29
N ALA A 18 2.91 10.41 -4.18
CA ALA A 18 1.63 10.19 -4.80
C ALA A 18 0.68 9.51 -3.81
N GLU A 19 -0.58 9.90 -3.89
CA GLU A 19 -1.68 9.15 -3.32
C GLU A 19 -2.00 7.95 -4.22
N VAL A 20 -2.35 6.85 -3.58
CA VAL A 20 -2.80 5.64 -4.27
C VAL A 20 -4.27 5.41 -3.96
N GLN A 21 -5.02 5.02 -4.99
CA GLN A 21 -6.36 4.47 -4.83
C GLN A 21 -6.44 3.19 -5.66
N ILE A 22 -7.05 2.14 -5.12
CA ILE A 22 -7.23 0.86 -5.82
C ILE A 22 -8.71 0.48 -5.95
N ASP A 23 -9.05 -0.22 -7.01
CA ASP A 23 -10.34 -0.87 -7.24
C ASP A 23 -10.05 -2.29 -7.78
N ALA A 24 -11.08 -3.06 -8.09
CA ALA A 24 -10.96 -4.48 -8.43
C ALA A 24 -9.98 -4.76 -9.59
N ASP A 25 -9.95 -3.89 -10.60
CA ASP A 25 -9.18 -4.08 -11.83
C ASP A 25 -8.30 -2.88 -12.21
N MET A 26 -8.23 -1.87 -11.35
CA MET A 26 -7.65 -0.58 -11.69
C MET A 26 -6.88 0.03 -10.52
N LEU A 27 -5.74 0.63 -10.84
CA LEU A 27 -4.91 1.40 -9.93
C LEU A 27 -4.90 2.86 -10.37
N TRP A 28 -5.11 3.78 -9.44
CA TRP A 28 -4.94 5.21 -9.65
C TRP A 28 -3.80 5.73 -8.79
N LEU A 29 -2.92 6.50 -9.42
CA LEU A 29 -1.83 7.21 -8.76
C LEU A 29 -2.00 8.70 -9.02
N ARG A 30 -2.03 9.50 -7.95
CA ARG A 30 -2.19 10.96 -8.04
C ARG A 30 -1.03 11.65 -7.36
N THR A 31 -0.21 12.36 -8.12
CA THR A 31 0.87 13.18 -7.55
C THR A 31 0.31 14.45 -6.88
N PRO A 32 1.09 15.09 -5.98
CA PRO A 32 0.71 16.35 -5.34
C PRO A 32 0.50 17.52 -6.31
N ASP A 33 1.16 17.50 -7.47
CA ASP A 33 0.97 18.50 -8.54
C ASP A 33 -0.29 18.24 -9.39
N GLY A 34 -1.09 17.23 -9.03
CA GLY A 34 -2.37 16.93 -9.64
C GLY A 34 -2.30 16.03 -10.87
N ARG A 35 -1.13 15.51 -11.27
CA ARG A 35 -1.05 14.50 -12.32
C ARG A 35 -1.68 13.21 -11.83
N ILE A 36 -2.50 12.61 -12.68
CA ILE A 36 -3.17 11.35 -12.40
C ILE A 36 -2.74 10.34 -13.46
N ARG A 37 -2.36 9.15 -13.02
CA ARG A 37 -2.18 7.99 -13.89
C ARG A 37 -3.12 6.88 -13.45
N ARG A 38 -3.71 6.22 -14.45
CA ARG A 38 -4.53 5.02 -14.28
C ARG A 38 -3.77 3.85 -14.89
N HIS A 39 -3.78 2.72 -14.21
CA HIS A 39 -3.13 1.51 -14.67
C HIS A 39 -4.08 0.33 -14.46
N ALA A 40 -4.41 -0.38 -15.53
CA ALA A 40 -5.25 -1.56 -15.46
C ALA A 40 -4.46 -2.71 -14.85
N LEU A 41 -5.02 -3.37 -13.84
CA LEU A 41 -4.40 -4.52 -13.17
C LEU A 41 -4.66 -5.84 -13.91
N HIS A 42 -5.67 -5.86 -14.78
CA HIS A 42 -5.98 -7.06 -15.57
C HIS A 42 -4.85 -7.38 -16.56
N GLY A 43 -4.35 -8.62 -16.50
CA GLY A 43 -3.24 -9.08 -17.36
C GLY A 43 -1.87 -8.50 -16.99
N CYS A 44 -1.78 -7.78 -15.87
CA CYS A 44 -0.51 -7.33 -15.31
C CYS A 44 0.27 -8.53 -14.75
N GLU A 45 1.59 -8.54 -14.95
CA GLU A 45 2.52 -9.51 -14.34
C GLU A 45 3.42 -8.76 -13.35
N PRO A 46 2.87 -8.34 -12.19
CA PRO A 46 3.61 -7.50 -11.27
C PRO A 46 4.71 -8.28 -10.57
N PHE A 47 5.86 -7.64 -10.37
CA PHE A 47 6.92 -8.19 -9.55
C PHE A 47 7.56 -7.14 -8.65
N VAL A 48 8.11 -7.62 -7.53
CA VAL A 48 8.83 -6.80 -6.56
C VAL A 48 10.32 -7.09 -6.65
N VAL A 49 11.12 -6.03 -6.63
CA VAL A 49 12.57 -6.13 -6.56
C VAL A 49 13.15 -5.00 -5.71
N ASP A 50 14.23 -5.28 -5.00
CA ASP A 50 15.00 -4.23 -4.32
C ASP A 50 15.79 -3.42 -5.35
N GLY A 51 15.78 -2.10 -5.18
CA GLY A 51 16.44 -1.16 -6.07
C GLY A 51 17.11 -0.02 -5.33
N CYS A 52 17.60 0.93 -6.11
CA CYS A 52 18.05 2.21 -5.58
C CYS A 52 17.39 3.38 -6.30
N TYR A 53 17.07 4.43 -5.56
CA TYR A 53 16.72 5.73 -6.11
C TYR A 53 17.95 6.65 -6.04
N VAL A 54 18.32 7.23 -7.17
CA VAL A 54 19.50 8.10 -7.30
C VAL A 54 19.06 9.55 -7.45
N THR A 55 19.60 10.38 -6.56
CA THR A 55 19.56 11.84 -6.67
C THR A 55 20.96 12.34 -7.00
N ARG A 56 21.10 13.64 -7.27
CA ARG A 56 22.41 14.27 -7.48
C ARG A 56 23.40 13.99 -6.33
N ASP A 57 22.91 13.97 -5.10
CA ASP A 57 23.74 13.97 -3.90
C ASP A 57 23.73 12.64 -3.14
N THR A 58 22.70 11.82 -3.33
CA THR A 58 22.53 10.56 -2.58
C THR A 58 21.94 9.44 -3.42
N ARG A 59 22.34 8.21 -3.09
CA ARG A 59 21.75 6.97 -3.59
C ARG A 59 21.13 6.25 -2.40
N ARG A 60 19.86 5.88 -2.48
CA ARG A 60 19.12 5.25 -1.35
C ARG A 60 18.41 3.98 -1.78
N PHE A 61 18.35 2.99 -0.90
CA PHE A 61 17.61 1.75 -1.14
C PHE A 61 16.11 2.01 -1.16
N VAL A 62 15.42 1.34 -2.08
CA VAL A 62 13.96 1.35 -2.21
C VAL A 62 13.48 -0.04 -2.58
N ARG A 63 12.23 -0.36 -2.24
CA ARG A 63 11.54 -1.50 -2.86
C ARG A 63 10.79 -0.99 -4.07
N MET A 64 10.88 -1.72 -5.17
CA MET A 64 10.25 -1.38 -6.44
C MET A 64 9.18 -2.40 -6.77
N LEU A 65 7.97 -1.93 -6.95
CA LEU A 65 6.87 -2.69 -7.53
C LEU A 65 6.81 -2.30 -9.01
N VAL A 66 7.15 -3.24 -9.87
CA VAL A 66 7.12 -3.07 -11.33
C VAL A 66 5.82 -3.68 -11.83
N LEU A 67 4.95 -2.86 -12.41
CA LEU A 67 3.68 -3.32 -12.99
C LEU A 67 3.84 -3.57 -14.51
N ASP A 68 4.60 -2.72 -15.17
CA ASP A 68 5.01 -2.85 -16.57
C ASP A 68 6.30 -2.03 -16.82
N ASN A 69 6.72 -1.93 -18.08
CA ASN A 69 7.92 -1.17 -18.46
C ASN A 69 7.80 0.35 -18.21
N GLU A 70 6.60 0.89 -18.05
CA GLU A 70 6.34 2.34 -17.90
C GLU A 70 5.90 2.75 -16.49
N THR A 71 5.56 1.78 -15.65
CA THR A 71 4.91 1.98 -14.35
C THR A 71 5.67 1.22 -13.28
N VAL A 72 6.58 1.95 -12.65
CA VAL A 72 7.32 1.51 -11.47
C VAL A 72 6.88 2.34 -10.28
N ILE A 73 6.55 1.69 -9.17
CA ILE A 73 6.10 2.31 -7.93
C ILE A 73 7.10 1.95 -6.83
N ILE A 74 7.62 2.94 -6.12
CA ILE A 74 8.67 2.75 -5.13
C ILE A 74 8.24 3.23 -3.74
N THR A 75 8.82 2.59 -2.72
CA THR A 75 8.76 3.09 -1.34
C THR A 75 9.44 4.46 -1.21
N PRO A 76 9.09 5.28 -0.20
CA PRO A 76 9.71 6.60 -0.01
C PRO A 76 11.23 6.50 0.14
N PRO A 77 12.03 7.05 -0.80
CA PRO A 77 13.48 6.96 -0.74
C PRO A 77 14.08 7.62 0.51
N ASP A 78 13.43 8.66 1.05
CA ASP A 78 13.83 9.36 2.27
C ASP A 78 13.83 8.46 3.52
N ARG A 79 13.04 7.37 3.50
CA ARG A 79 13.03 6.33 4.55
C ARG A 79 14.03 5.20 4.29
N GLY A 80 14.59 5.14 3.09
CA GLY A 80 15.61 4.16 2.71
C GLY A 80 16.98 4.50 3.26
N ALA A 81 17.74 3.45 3.60
CA ALA A 81 19.17 3.59 3.93
C ALA A 81 19.97 4.06 2.70
N VAL A 82 21.09 4.73 2.94
CA VAL A 82 22.02 5.10 1.86
C VAL A 82 22.62 3.83 1.26
N ALA A 83 22.52 3.70 -0.07
CA ALA A 83 22.93 2.53 -0.82
C ALA A 83 24.34 2.72 -1.41
N PRO A 84 25.35 1.97 -0.95
CA PRO A 84 26.73 2.10 -1.42
C PRO A 84 26.88 1.77 -2.90
N ILE A 85 27.70 2.52 -3.64
CA ILE A 85 27.94 2.33 -5.08
C ILE A 85 28.35 0.89 -5.42
N VAL A 86 29.07 0.23 -4.52
CA VAL A 86 29.55 -1.16 -4.68
C VAL A 86 28.43 -2.22 -4.62
N VAL A 87 27.21 -1.87 -4.21
CA VAL A 87 26.07 -2.80 -4.16
C VAL A 87 25.32 -2.73 -5.49
N PRO A 88 25.40 -3.76 -6.35
CA PRO A 88 24.72 -3.78 -7.63
C PRO A 88 23.22 -4.07 -7.41
N VAL A 89 22.41 -3.02 -7.48
CA VAL A 89 20.95 -3.11 -7.50
C VAL A 89 20.43 -2.25 -8.65
N PRO A 90 19.31 -2.62 -9.29
CA PRO A 90 18.71 -1.84 -10.36
C PRO A 90 18.34 -0.44 -9.87
N GLU A 91 18.52 0.56 -10.74
CA GLU A 91 18.11 1.93 -10.47
C GLU A 91 16.64 2.12 -10.81
N ALA A 92 15.88 2.70 -9.87
CA ALA A 92 14.51 3.10 -10.11
C ALA A 92 14.47 4.20 -11.18
N PRO A 93 13.57 4.11 -12.18
CA PRO A 93 13.48 5.15 -13.20
C PRO A 93 13.11 6.49 -12.55
N THR A 94 13.57 7.60 -13.14
CA THR A 94 13.25 8.95 -12.65
C THR A 94 11.76 9.28 -12.72
N SER A 95 11.01 8.54 -13.53
CA SER A 95 9.55 8.60 -13.64
C SER A 95 8.81 7.69 -12.64
N ALA A 96 9.52 7.01 -11.74
CA ALA A 96 8.90 6.14 -10.74
C ALA A 96 7.96 6.91 -9.82
N TRP A 97 6.85 6.28 -9.48
CA TRP A 97 5.87 6.82 -8.56
C TRP A 97 6.28 6.52 -7.14
N ILE A 98 6.42 7.54 -6.30
CA ILE A 98 6.75 7.36 -4.88
C ILE A 98 5.44 7.39 -4.10
N ILE A 99 5.14 6.36 -3.32
CA ILE A 99 3.95 6.34 -2.45
C ILE A 99 4.35 6.07 -1.00
N GLU A 100 3.46 6.31 -0.05
CA GLU A 100 3.71 6.00 1.37
C GLU A 100 4.04 4.52 1.59
N ALA A 101 4.99 4.23 2.50
CA ALA A 101 5.48 2.86 2.72
C ALA A 101 4.35 1.88 3.07
N TYR A 102 3.44 2.28 3.96
CA TYR A 102 2.28 1.46 4.32
C TYR A 102 1.41 1.13 3.11
N ALA A 103 1.10 2.14 2.28
CA ALA A 103 0.29 1.95 1.09
C ALA A 103 1.00 1.10 0.03
N TRP A 104 2.33 1.21 -0.04
CA TRP A 104 3.16 0.36 -0.89
C TRP A 104 3.07 -1.11 -0.50
N ASP A 105 3.19 -1.44 0.79
CA ASP A 105 3.12 -2.83 1.25
C ASP A 105 1.75 -3.44 0.93
N VAL A 106 0.67 -2.72 1.22
CA VAL A 106 -0.69 -3.17 0.91
C VAL A 106 -0.90 -3.38 -0.58
N LEU A 107 -0.44 -2.42 -1.40
CA LEU A 107 -0.56 -2.51 -2.85
C LEU A 107 0.23 -3.71 -3.40
N ALA A 108 1.49 -3.85 -3.00
CA ALA A 108 2.38 -4.92 -3.47
C ALA A 108 1.83 -6.30 -3.10
N ASP A 109 1.40 -6.48 -1.84
CA ASP A 109 0.79 -7.73 -1.37
C ASP A 109 -0.45 -8.09 -2.21
N TRP A 110 -1.30 -7.11 -2.48
CA TRP A 110 -2.53 -7.30 -3.25
C TRP A 110 -2.27 -7.66 -4.72
N VAL A 111 -1.45 -6.88 -5.42
CA VAL A 111 -1.24 -7.11 -6.86
C VAL A 111 -0.42 -8.39 -7.11
N CYS A 112 0.58 -8.67 -6.27
CA CYS A 112 1.40 -9.87 -6.42
C CYS A 112 0.68 -11.16 -5.99
N SER A 113 -0.35 -11.09 -5.14
CA SER A 113 -1.22 -12.23 -4.83
C SER A 113 -2.30 -12.50 -5.91
N GLY A 114 -2.32 -11.69 -6.98
CA GLY A 114 -3.27 -11.84 -8.09
C GLY A 114 -4.67 -11.31 -7.77
N GLY A 115 -4.80 -10.44 -6.78
CA GLY A 115 -6.03 -9.65 -6.55
C GLY A 115 -7.26 -10.47 -6.14
N ARG A 116 -7.10 -11.50 -5.29
CA ARG A 116 -8.22 -12.34 -4.84
C ARG A 116 -8.64 -12.01 -3.41
N LEU A 117 -9.76 -11.30 -3.25
CA LEU A 117 -10.28 -10.91 -1.92
C LEU A 117 -10.51 -12.13 -1.00
N GLY A 118 -11.07 -13.22 -1.54
CA GLY A 118 -11.35 -14.43 -0.76
C GLY A 118 -10.11 -15.21 -0.30
N ALA A 119 -8.91 -14.83 -0.76
CA ALA A 119 -7.65 -15.41 -0.29
C ALA A 119 -6.98 -14.55 0.79
N CYS A 120 -7.50 -13.35 1.06
CA CYS A 120 -6.96 -12.42 2.05
C CYS A 120 -7.45 -12.78 3.46
N SER A 121 -6.61 -12.51 4.45
CA SER A 121 -7.07 -12.48 5.84
C SER A 121 -7.99 -11.26 6.08
N ILE A 122 -8.80 -11.29 7.14
CA ILE A 122 -9.62 -10.12 7.52
C ILE A 122 -8.73 -8.89 7.79
N GLU A 123 -7.53 -9.09 8.34
CA GLU A 123 -6.55 -8.02 8.55
C GLU A 123 -6.05 -7.42 7.23
N ASP A 124 -5.73 -8.26 6.24
CA ASP A 124 -5.30 -7.78 4.92
C ASP A 124 -6.43 -7.08 4.17
N LEU A 125 -7.67 -7.56 4.31
CA LEU A 125 -8.85 -6.89 3.77
C LEU A 125 -9.05 -5.51 4.41
N ALA A 126 -8.90 -5.40 5.73
CA ALA A 126 -8.98 -4.11 6.44
C ALA A 126 -7.89 -3.15 5.96
N ARG A 127 -6.66 -3.63 5.79
CA ARG A 127 -5.55 -2.85 5.22
C ARG A 127 -5.85 -2.40 3.79
N LEU A 128 -6.32 -3.30 2.93
CA LEU A 128 -6.66 -3.01 1.54
C LEU A 128 -7.77 -1.95 1.42
N ALA A 129 -8.79 -2.02 2.28
CA ALA A 129 -9.86 -1.04 2.31
C ALA A 129 -9.33 0.39 2.50
N THR A 130 -8.25 0.58 3.28
CA THR A 130 -7.72 1.93 3.56
C THR A 130 -7.24 2.70 2.34
N ILE A 131 -6.82 2.00 1.28
CA ILE A 131 -6.34 2.57 0.02
C ILE A 131 -7.31 2.34 -1.14
N SER A 132 -8.51 1.83 -0.86
CA SER A 132 -9.48 1.46 -1.89
C SER A 132 -10.39 2.62 -2.31
N SER A 133 -11.00 2.49 -3.49
CA SER A 133 -12.16 3.29 -3.87
C SER A 133 -13.32 3.02 -2.90
N ALA A 134 -14.29 3.92 -2.84
CA ALA A 134 -15.46 3.77 -1.97
C ALA A 134 -16.22 2.47 -2.27
N SER A 135 -16.52 2.26 -3.55
CA SER A 135 -17.25 1.08 -4.03
C SER A 135 -16.51 -0.22 -3.75
N PHE A 136 -15.19 -0.21 -3.94
CA PHE A 136 -14.39 -1.40 -3.69
C PHE A 136 -14.21 -1.67 -2.19
N ALA A 137 -14.11 -0.62 -1.36
CA ALA A 137 -14.12 -0.76 0.09
C ALA A 137 -15.42 -1.41 0.61
N SER A 138 -16.59 -1.02 0.08
CA SER A 138 -17.85 -1.69 0.41
C SER A 138 -17.83 -3.18 0.05
N LEU A 139 -17.37 -3.54 -1.14
CA LEU A 139 -17.23 -4.94 -1.56
C LEU A 139 -16.27 -5.72 -0.65
N ILE A 140 -15.14 -5.11 -0.27
CA ILE A 140 -14.19 -5.66 0.69
C ILE A 140 -14.89 -5.96 2.04
N GLY A 141 -15.75 -5.05 2.50
CA GLY A 141 -16.57 -5.23 3.70
C GLY A 141 -17.49 -6.45 3.62
N GLU A 142 -18.24 -6.59 2.52
CA GLU A 142 -19.13 -7.74 2.30
C GLU A 142 -18.35 -9.07 2.32
N VAL A 143 -17.18 -9.12 1.68
CA VAL A 143 -16.31 -10.31 1.70
C VAL A 143 -15.79 -10.57 3.11
N ALA A 144 -15.40 -9.54 3.85
CA ALA A 144 -14.94 -9.67 5.23
C ALA A 144 -16.04 -10.22 6.16
N ALA A 145 -17.29 -9.80 5.99
CA ALA A 145 -18.43 -10.33 6.74
C ALA A 145 -18.66 -11.81 6.46
N GLN A 146 -18.60 -12.22 5.19
CA GLN A 146 -18.71 -13.62 4.80
C GLN A 146 -17.61 -14.48 5.43
N LEU A 147 -16.35 -14.01 5.37
CA LEU A 147 -15.21 -14.70 5.98
C LEU A 147 -15.33 -14.75 7.51
N ALA A 148 -15.77 -13.66 8.15
CA ALA A 148 -16.01 -13.62 9.59
C ALA A 148 -17.07 -14.64 10.03
N LEU A 149 -18.15 -14.77 9.25
CA LEU A 149 -19.20 -15.77 9.48
C LEU A 149 -18.65 -17.20 9.38
N GLU A 150 -17.87 -17.50 8.34
CA GLU A 150 -17.25 -18.81 8.14
C GLU A 150 -16.29 -19.17 9.28
N LEU A 151 -15.46 -18.21 9.71
CA LEU A 151 -14.53 -18.40 10.83
C LEU A 151 -15.25 -18.59 12.17
N ALA A 152 -16.30 -17.80 12.42
CA ALA A 152 -17.10 -17.92 13.63
C ALA A 152 -17.77 -19.30 13.69
N TRP A 153 -18.34 -19.75 12.56
CA TRP A 153 -18.94 -21.08 12.46
C TRP A 153 -17.92 -22.18 12.71
N ALA A 154 -16.76 -22.12 12.06
CA ALA A 154 -15.70 -23.12 12.21
C ALA A 154 -15.19 -23.22 13.66
N THR A 155 -15.14 -22.09 14.38
CA THR A 155 -14.55 -22.03 15.72
C THR A 155 -15.56 -22.34 16.83
N ARG A 156 -16.81 -21.87 16.71
CA ARG A 156 -17.80 -21.87 17.81
C ARG A 156 -19.10 -22.60 17.47
N GLY A 157 -19.27 -23.05 16.22
CA GLY A 157 -20.52 -23.62 15.72
C GLY A 157 -21.54 -22.53 15.38
N PRO A 158 -22.86 -22.82 15.43
CA PRO A 158 -23.90 -21.85 15.07
C PRO A 158 -23.76 -20.52 15.83
N LEU A 159 -23.96 -19.40 15.12
CA LEU A 159 -23.89 -18.07 15.70
C LEU A 159 -24.80 -17.93 16.92
N ARG A 160 -24.25 -17.39 18.01
CA ARG A 160 -25.01 -17.13 19.24
C ARG A 160 -25.38 -15.65 19.40
N GLY A 161 -24.81 -14.78 18.57
CA GLY A 161 -25.11 -13.34 18.51
C GLY A 161 -24.05 -12.56 17.73
N GLY A 162 -24.23 -11.24 17.61
CA GLY A 162 -23.34 -10.36 16.84
C GLY A 162 -21.91 -10.23 17.40
N ALA A 163 -21.73 -10.47 18.71
CA ALA A 163 -20.41 -10.37 19.36
C ALA A 163 -19.36 -11.34 18.80
N ASP A 164 -19.79 -12.48 18.23
CA ASP A 164 -18.90 -13.43 17.58
C ASP A 164 -18.30 -12.83 16.29
N LEU A 165 -19.07 -12.01 15.56
CA LEU A 165 -18.66 -11.33 14.33
C LEU A 165 -17.87 -10.05 14.64
N GLU A 166 -18.28 -9.27 15.64
CA GLU A 166 -17.57 -8.07 16.08
C GLU A 166 -16.10 -8.35 16.42
N SER A 167 -15.84 -9.47 17.11
CA SER A 167 -14.47 -9.88 17.45
C SER A 167 -13.65 -10.23 16.22
N ALA A 168 -14.25 -10.81 15.18
CA ALA A 168 -13.55 -11.16 13.93
C ALA A 168 -13.28 -9.91 13.08
N LEU A 169 -14.20 -8.95 13.07
CA LEU A 169 -14.09 -7.69 12.32
C LEU A 169 -13.32 -6.58 13.06
N GLN A 170 -12.74 -6.87 14.22
CA GLN A 170 -11.92 -5.91 14.98
C GLN A 170 -10.83 -5.20 14.14
N PRO A 171 -10.12 -5.86 13.19
CA PRO A 171 -9.17 -5.17 12.32
C PRO A 171 -9.79 -4.02 11.51
N PHE A 172 -11.04 -4.16 11.06
CA PHE A 172 -11.76 -3.08 10.38
C PHE A 172 -12.13 -1.95 11.35
N ALA A 173 -12.57 -2.29 12.56
CA ALA A 173 -12.87 -1.29 13.59
C ALA A 173 -11.63 -0.46 13.96
N ASP A 174 -10.46 -1.09 14.00
CA ASP A 174 -9.19 -0.39 14.25
C ASP A 174 -8.79 0.49 13.05
N ALA A 175 -8.89 -0.02 11.82
CA ALA A 175 -8.59 0.74 10.61
C ALA A 175 -9.55 1.94 10.41
N ALA A 176 -10.83 1.78 10.72
CA ALA A 176 -11.88 2.80 10.59
C ALA A 176 -11.61 4.06 11.45
N ARG A 177 -10.81 3.94 12.52
CA ARG A 177 -10.40 5.11 13.33
C ARG A 177 -9.53 6.10 12.56
N THR A 178 -8.87 5.65 11.51
CA THR A 178 -7.89 6.45 10.75
C THR A 178 -8.20 6.54 9.26
N SER A 179 -9.10 5.70 8.75
CA SER A 179 -9.50 5.70 7.34
C SER A 179 -11.01 5.69 7.18
N HIS A 180 -11.53 6.69 6.46
CA HIS A 180 -12.94 6.74 6.09
C HIS A 180 -13.34 5.55 5.20
N ARG A 181 -12.44 5.07 4.34
CA ARG A 181 -12.69 3.91 3.48
C ARG A 181 -12.84 2.62 4.26
N ALA A 182 -12.00 2.41 5.27
CA ALA A 182 -12.16 1.28 6.17
C ALA A 182 -13.47 1.37 6.99
N ALA A 183 -13.93 2.58 7.32
CA ALA A 183 -15.22 2.78 7.95
C ALA A 183 -16.40 2.43 7.03
N GLU A 184 -16.33 2.80 5.74
CA GLU A 184 -17.33 2.40 4.73
C GLU A 184 -17.39 0.87 4.56
N ALA A 185 -16.21 0.22 4.52
CA ALA A 185 -16.11 -1.23 4.48
C ALA A 185 -16.72 -1.87 5.73
N LEU A 186 -16.44 -1.34 6.93
CA LEU A 186 -17.00 -1.84 8.18
C LEU A 186 -18.53 -1.69 8.24
N ILE A 187 -19.09 -0.60 7.70
CA ILE A 187 -20.55 -0.41 7.64
C ILE A 187 -21.20 -1.43 6.69
N SER A 188 -20.47 -1.83 5.65
CA SER A 188 -20.94 -2.81 4.66
C SER A 188 -20.83 -4.25 5.16
N ALA A 189 -19.97 -4.49 6.17
CA ALA A 189 -19.76 -5.79 6.81
C ALA A 189 -20.80 -6.07 7.90
#